data_AF-A0A5B7HC04-F1
#
_entry.id   AF-A0A5B7HC04-F1
#
_cell.length_a   1.000
_cell.length_b   1.000
_cell.length_c   1.000
_cell.angle_alpha   90.00
_cell.angle_beta   90.00
_cell.angle_gamma   90.00
#
_symmetry.space_group_name_H-M   'P 1'
#
loop_
_entity.id
_entity.type
_entity.pdbx_description
1 polymer ?
#
loop_
_entity_poly.entity_id
_entity_poly.type
_entity_poly.pdbx_seq_one_letter_code
_entity_poly.pdbx_strand_id
1 'polypeptide(L)'
;MDTGDMSNYQSNGEFDLVEFTAAKNITYYSCCPEPYPDITFTIKLRRRPMFYVFNLILPCVLINGIGECVVCCLFCIVESFVSFTALWEVL
;
A
#
# COMPACT_ATOMS: atom_id res chain seq x y z
N MET A 1 -29.18 13.42 5.91
CA MET A 1 -28.17 12.42 5.48
C MET A 1 -28.08 11.45 6.62
N ASP A 2 -28.66 10.27 6.44
CA ASP A 2 -28.68 9.26 7.49
C ASP A 2 -27.38 8.46 7.34
N THR A 3 -26.49 8.57 8.32
CA THR A 3 -25.29 7.74 8.40
C THR A 3 -25.75 6.31 8.56
N GLY A 4 -25.39 5.44 7.62
CA GLY A 4 -25.88 4.07 7.67
C GLY A 4 -25.23 3.29 8.82
N ASP A 5 -26.00 2.38 9.41
CA ASP A 5 -25.58 1.64 10.59
C ASP A 5 -24.41 0.70 10.28
N MET A 6 -23.29 0.87 11.00
CA MET A 6 -22.07 0.06 10.87
C MET A 6 -21.94 -0.96 12.01
N SER A 7 -22.99 -1.17 12.82
CA SER A 7 -22.99 -2.07 13.98
C SER A 7 -22.61 -3.53 13.68
N ASN A 8 -22.86 -4.00 12.46
CA ASN A 8 -22.50 -5.34 11.97
C ASN A 8 -21.33 -5.35 10.97
N TYR A 9 -20.57 -4.26 10.86
CA TYR A 9 -19.42 -4.24 9.95
C TYR A 9 -18.25 -5.06 10.51
N GLN A 10 -18.00 -6.24 9.91
CA GLN A 10 -16.81 -7.03 10.19
C GLN A 10 -15.61 -6.38 9.47
N SER A 11 -14.69 -5.81 10.25
CA SER A 11 -13.45 -5.25 9.71
C SER A 11 -12.63 -6.33 9.00
N ASN A 12 -12.21 -6.06 7.76
CA ASN A 12 -11.33 -6.91 6.97
C ASN A 12 -9.88 -6.41 7.05
N GLY A 13 -8.90 -7.33 6.94
CA GLY A 13 -7.47 -6.98 6.95
C GLY A 13 -6.97 -6.22 5.71
N GLU A 14 -7.77 -6.17 4.64
CA GLU A 14 -7.39 -5.57 3.36
C GLU A 14 -8.05 -4.19 3.11
N PHE A 15 -9.25 -3.96 3.64
CA PHE A 15 -10.03 -2.75 3.40
C PHE A 15 -10.60 -2.20 4.70
N ASP A 16 -10.40 -0.90 4.88
CA ASP A 16 -10.93 -0.13 6.00
C ASP A 16 -12.10 0.74 5.52
N LEU A 17 -13.22 0.68 6.23
CA LEU A 17 -14.40 1.46 5.92
C LEU A 17 -14.23 2.87 6.49
N VAL A 18 -13.99 3.85 5.62
CA VAL A 18 -13.74 5.23 6.03
C VAL A 18 -15.03 5.98 6.28
N GLU A 19 -16.01 5.80 5.40
CA GLU A 19 -17.27 6.53 5.46
C GLU A 19 -18.38 5.76 4.76
N PHE A 20 -19.56 5.76 5.36
CA PHE A 20 -20.78 5.20 4.80
C PHE A 20 -21.92 6.21 4.92
N THR A 21 -22.43 6.67 3.78
CA THR A 21 -23.46 7.71 3.73
C THR A 21 -24.63 7.24 2.89
N ALA A 22 -25.86 7.36 3.40
CA ALA A 22 -27.08 7.18 2.62
C ALA A 22 -27.71 8.55 2.33
N ALA A 23 -27.97 8.80 1.05
CA ALA A 23 -28.68 9.97 0.58
C ALA A 23 -29.97 9.53 -0.10
N LYS A 24 -31.11 9.97 0.42
CA LYS A 24 -32.40 9.86 -0.25
C LYS A 24 -32.51 11.01 -1.24
N ASN A 25 -32.76 10.69 -2.50
CA ASN A 25 -33.02 11.65 -3.54
C ASN A 25 -34.42 11.41 -4.12
N ILE A 26 -35.08 12.48 -4.57
CA ILE A 26 -36.42 12.41 -5.16
C ILE A 26 -36.29 13.02 -6.55
N THR A 27 -36.36 12.18 -7.57
CA THR A 27 -36.11 12.60 -8.94
C THR A 27 -37.42 12.61 -9.72
N TYR A 28 -37.73 13.75 -10.37
CA TYR A 28 -38.84 13.88 -11.31
C TYR A 28 -38.32 13.62 -12.71
N TYR A 29 -38.79 12.54 -13.34
CA TYR A 29 -38.44 12.22 -14.71
C TYR A 29 -39.38 12.94 -15.68
N SER A 30 -38.88 13.31 -16.86
CA SER A 30 -39.67 14.01 -17.89
C SER A 30 -40.82 13.19 -18.47
N CYS A 31 -40.91 11.90 -18.15
CA CYS A 31 -41.96 11.00 -18.62
C CYS A 31 -43.24 11.04 -17.77
N CYS A 32 -43.17 11.38 -16.47
CA CYS A 32 -44.30 11.29 -15.55
C CYS A 32 -44.26 12.39 -14.47
N PRO A 33 -45.42 12.94 -14.04
CA PRO A 33 -45.50 13.91 -12.94
C PRO A 33 -45.33 13.29 -11.53
N GLU A 34 -45.19 11.96 -11.45
CA GLU A 34 -45.05 11.22 -10.20
C GLU A 34 -43.59 11.24 -9.70
N PRO A 35 -43.32 11.58 -8.42
CA PRO A 35 -41.96 11.53 -7.87
C PRO A 35 -41.48 10.08 -7.64
N TYR A 36 -40.30 9.74 -8.17
CA TYR A 36 -39.65 8.46 -7.87
C TYR A 36 -38.55 8.67 -6.80
N PRO A 37 -38.72 8.11 -5.59
CA PRO A 37 -37.69 8.17 -4.56
C PRO A 37 -36.60 7.13 -4.84
N ASP A 38 -35.35 7.58 -4.92
CA ASP A 38 -34.17 6.73 -5.00
C ASP A 38 -33.29 6.90 -3.74
N ILE A 39 -32.62 5.83 -3.34
CA ILE A 39 -31.70 5.83 -2.20
C ILE A 39 -30.32 5.49 -2.73
N THR A 40 -29.42 6.46 -2.68
CA THR A 40 -28.03 6.31 -3.12
C THR A 40 -27.14 6.06 -1.91
N PHE A 41 -26.49 4.91 -1.89
CA PHE A 41 -25.50 4.54 -0.86
C PHE A 41 -24.09 4.84 -1.36
N THR A 42 -23.36 5.67 -0.62
CA THR A 42 -21.96 5.99 -0.91
C THR A 42 -21.06 5.31 0.11
N ILE A 43 -20.17 4.44 -0.37
CA ILE A 43 -19.22 3.69 0.47
C ILE A 43 -17.80 4.12 0.13
N LYS A 44 -17.09 4.72 1.08
CA LYS A 44 -15.66 5.06 0.93
C LYS A 44 -14.81 4.01 1.63
N LEU A 45 -14.07 3.25 0.84
CA LEU A 45 -13.15 2.20 1.30
C LEU A 45 -11.69 2.65 1.11
N ARG A 46 -10.84 2.38 2.11
CA ARG A 46 -9.39 2.63 2.05
C ARG A 46 -8.64 1.30 2.09
N ARG A 47 -7.73 1.08 1.12
CA ARG A 47 -6.86 -0.10 1.10
C ARG A 47 -5.84 -0.05 2.25
N ARG A 48 -5.67 -1.16 2.98
CA ARG A 48 -4.62 -1.35 4.01
C ARG A 48 -3.50 -2.20 3.41
N PRO A 49 -2.31 -1.63 3.11
CA PRO A 49 -1.23 -2.37 2.44
C PRO A 49 -0.41 -3.26 3.38
N MET A 50 -0.78 -3.40 4.67
CA MET A 50 0.08 -4.04 5.69
C MET A 50 0.55 -5.43 5.29
N PHE A 51 -0.33 -6.29 4.76
CA PHE A 51 0.05 -7.62 4.29
C PHE A 51 1.06 -7.59 3.13
N TYR A 52 0.87 -6.66 2.18
CA TYR A 52 1.75 -6.51 1.02
C TYR A 52 3.12 -5.97 1.44
N VAL A 53 3.15 -5.05 2.40
CA VAL A 53 4.38 -4.49 2.96
C VAL A 53 5.19 -5.57 3.68
N PHE A 54 4.57 -6.35 4.57
CA PHE A 54 5.32 -7.38 5.31
C PHE A 54 5.72 -8.57 4.45
N ASN A 55 4.90 -9.00 3.49
CA ASN A 55 5.20 -10.21 2.69
C ASN A 55 5.97 -9.94 1.40
N LEU A 56 5.96 -8.73 0.85
CA LEU A 56 6.73 -8.40 -0.36
C LEU A 56 7.87 -7.43 -0.10
N ILE A 57 7.69 -6.38 0.72
CA ILE A 57 8.77 -5.40 0.94
C ILE A 57 9.85 -5.97 1.85
N LEU A 58 9.48 -6.71 2.91
CA LEU A 58 10.46 -7.32 3.83
C LEU A 58 11.46 -8.26 3.11
N PRO A 59 11.05 -9.26 2.30
CA PRO A 59 12.02 -10.10 1.59
C PRO A 59 12.83 -9.30 0.57
N CYS A 60 12.24 -8.30 -0.10
CA CYS A 60 12.99 -7.44 -1.02
C CYS A 60 14.08 -6.63 -0.30
N VAL A 61 13.80 -6.01 0.85
CA VAL A 61 14.79 -5.25 1.62
C VAL A 61 15.89 -6.17 2.16
N LEU A 62 15.54 -7.37 2.62
CA LEU A 62 16.52 -8.36 3.07
C LEU A 62 17.46 -8.79 1.94
N ILE A 63 16.92 -9.10 0.75
CA ILE A 63 17.75 -9.52 -0.41
C ILE A 63 18.65 -8.39 -0.89
N ASN A 64 18.12 -7.16 -1.02
CA ASN A 64 18.93 -6.02 -1.44
C ASN A 64 20.00 -5.67 -0.42
N GLY A 65 19.68 -5.71 0.89
CA GLY A 65 20.66 -5.47 1.95
C GLY A 65 21.79 -6.50 1.96
N ILE A 66 21.49 -7.79 1.74
CA ILE A 66 22.53 -8.82 1.61
C ILE A 66 23.37 -8.57 0.35
N GLY A 67 22.74 -8.24 -0.77
CA GLY A 67 23.44 -7.97 -2.03
C GLY A 67 24.40 -6.79 -1.92
N GLU A 68 23.96 -5.69 -1.34
CA GLU A 68 24.78 -4.49 -1.15
C GLU A 68 25.90 -4.71 -0.13
N CYS A 69 25.67 -5.49 0.94
CA CYS A 69 26.73 -5.92 1.86
C CYS A 69 27.77 -6.82 1.18
N VAL A 70 27.35 -7.75 0.32
CA VAL A 70 28.28 -8.62 -0.43
C VAL A 70 29.11 -7.81 -1.41
N VAL A 71 28.51 -6.84 -2.10
CA VAL A 71 29.22 -5.92 -2.99
C VAL A 71 30.20 -5.05 -2.20
N CYS A 72 29.81 -4.52 -1.04
CA CYS A 72 30.70 -3.76 -0.16
C CYS A 72 31.87 -4.62 0.35
N CYS A 73 31.63 -5.87 0.75
CA CYS A 73 32.68 -6.80 1.17
C CYS A 73 33.63 -7.16 0.01
N LEU A 74 33.09 -7.43 -1.19
CA LEU A 74 33.88 -7.67 -2.39
C LEU A 74 34.73 -6.44 -2.74
N PHE A 75 34.15 -5.24 -2.69
CA PHE A 75 34.87 -4.00 -2.95
C PHE A 75 36.00 -3.78 -1.93
N CYS A 76 35.74 -4.04 -0.63
CA CYS A 76 36.74 -3.93 0.42
C CYS A 76 37.88 -4.98 0.28
N ILE A 77 37.57 -6.19 -0.19
CA ILE A 77 38.57 -7.22 -0.53
C ILE A 77 39.40 -6.77 -1.73
N VAL A 78 38.77 -6.21 -2.77
CA VAL A 78 39.46 -5.70 -3.96
C VAL A 78 40.34 -4.51 -3.60
N GLU A 79 39.89 -3.57 -2.77
CA GLU A 79 40.73 -2.45 -2.29
C GLU A 79 41.91 -2.92 -1.44
N SER A 80 41.72 -3.97 -0.62
CA SER A 80 42.82 -4.60 0.12
C SER A 80 43.83 -5.25 -0.83
N PHE A 81 43.37 -5.88 -1.92
CA PHE A 81 44.22 -6.49 -2.93
C PHE A 81 44.97 -5.45 -3.77
N VAL A 82 44.30 -4.36 -4.16
CA VAL A 82 44.90 -3.22 -4.88
C VAL A 82 45.94 -2.51 -4.01
N SER A 83 45.70 -2.37 -2.70
CA SER A 83 46.72 -1.86 -1.77
C SER A 83 47.92 -2.80 -1.65
N PHE A 84 47.69 -4.12 -1.69
CA PHE A 84 48.78 -5.11 -1.63
C PHE A 84 49.63 -5.12 -2.90
N THR A 85 49.04 -4.96 -4.09
CA THR A 85 49.80 -4.82 -5.34
C THR A 85 50.50 -3.46 -5.45
N ALA A 86 49.88 -2.37 -4.97
CA ALA A 86 50.51 -1.05 -4.93
C ALA A 86 51.72 -0.99 -3.98
N LEU A 87 51.68 -1.74 -2.88
CA LEU A 87 52.82 -1.90 -1.96
C LEU A 87 53.99 -2.70 -2.57
N TRP A 88 53.72 -3.64 -3.49
CA TRP A 88 54.75 -4.41 -4.20
C TRP A 88 55.42 -3.62 -5.35
N GLU A 89 54.79 -2.57 -5.89
CA GLU A 89 55.45 -1.67 -6.83
C GLU A 89 56.32 -0.60 -6.16
N VAL A 90 56.22 -0.44 -4.83
CA VAL A 90 56.99 0.55 -4.03
C VAL A 90 58.09 -0.10 -3.17
N LEU A 91 58.15 -1.44 -3.10
CA LEU A 91 59.19 -2.22 -2.43
C LEU A 91 60.11 -2.91 -3.44
#